data_AF-A0A961IAK0-F1
#
_entry.id   AF-A0A961IAK0-F1
#
_cell.length_a   1.000
_cell.length_b   1.000
_cell.length_c   1.000
_cell.angle_alpha   90.00
_cell.angle_beta   90.00
_cell.angle_gamma   90.00
#
_symmetry.space_group_name_H-M   'P 1'
#
loop_
_entity.id
_entity.type
_entity.pdbx_description
1 polymer ?
#
loop_
_entity_poly.entity_id
_entity_poly.type
_entity_poly.pdbx_seq_one_letter_code
_entity_poly.pdbx_strand_id
1 'polypeptide(L)'
;KDPEHLVELSPAGQMAHVLIQLARALRKRKLTLEILAWETVERNELTAILEEVRELRSIELLEYLHSLNQARLSAPESGQIQIAFQKATAIGPILAAAINYLLIRGRDIRIFGGLDIQSNAGWREIESNIEYICCKLFGETEYL
;
A
#
# COMPACT_ATOMS: atom_id res chain seq x y z
N LYS A 1 -14.38 -0.16 -1.09
CA LYS A 1 -15.16 -1.39 -0.77
C LYS A 1 -15.24 -1.46 0.75
N ASP A 2 -16.26 -2.14 1.26
CA ASP A 2 -16.46 -2.32 2.70
C ASP A 2 -15.21 -2.94 3.35
N PRO A 3 -14.69 -2.39 4.47
CA PRO A 3 -13.56 -2.95 5.20
C PRO A 3 -13.82 -4.40 5.67
N GLU A 4 -15.08 -4.82 5.77
CA GLU A 4 -15.47 -6.17 6.20
C GLU A 4 -14.89 -7.29 5.34
N HIS A 5 -14.69 -7.07 4.02
CA HIS A 5 -14.08 -8.07 3.14
C HIS A 5 -12.61 -8.38 3.48
N LEU A 6 -11.91 -7.47 4.16
CA LEU A 6 -10.52 -7.72 4.58
C LEU A 6 -10.41 -8.89 5.56
N VAL A 7 -11.46 -9.17 6.33
CA VAL A 7 -11.50 -10.28 7.30
C VAL A 7 -11.34 -11.64 6.61
N GLU A 8 -11.85 -11.75 5.38
CA GLU A 8 -11.85 -12.98 4.58
C GLU A 8 -10.50 -13.24 3.90
N LEU A 9 -9.68 -12.20 3.76
CA LEU A 9 -8.37 -12.30 3.11
C LEU A 9 -7.31 -12.83 4.06
N SER A 10 -6.31 -13.50 3.50
CA SER A 10 -5.07 -13.83 4.20
C SER A 10 -4.32 -12.56 4.62
N PRO A 11 -3.40 -12.60 5.60
CA PRO A 11 -2.57 -11.46 5.96
C PRO A 11 -1.85 -10.84 4.75
N ALA A 12 -1.33 -11.65 3.83
CA ALA A 12 -0.75 -11.14 2.59
C ALA A 12 -1.79 -10.44 1.71
N GLY A 13 -2.96 -11.06 1.54
CA GLY A 13 -4.07 -10.51 0.77
C GLY A 13 -4.57 -9.17 1.34
N GLN A 14 -4.62 -9.03 2.66
CA GLN A 14 -5.00 -7.78 3.32
C GLN A 14 -4.00 -6.66 3.02
N MET A 15 -2.69 -6.92 3.15
CA MET A 15 -1.65 -5.94 2.85
C MET A 15 -1.64 -5.54 1.37
N ALA A 16 -1.71 -6.52 0.47
CA ALA A 16 -1.79 -6.28 -0.97
C ALA A 16 -3.04 -5.46 -1.32
N HIS A 17 -4.20 -5.81 -0.74
CA HIS A 17 -5.44 -5.08 -0.96
C HIS A 17 -5.30 -3.61 -0.57
N VAL A 18 -4.75 -3.32 0.60
CA VAL A 18 -4.53 -1.94 1.07
C VAL A 18 -3.67 -1.14 0.08
N LEU A 19 -2.52 -1.68 -0.33
CA LEU A 19 -1.59 -1.00 -1.23
C LEU A 19 -2.19 -0.80 -2.63
N ILE A 20 -2.88 -1.81 -3.16
CA ILE A 20 -3.57 -1.71 -4.46
C ILE A 20 -4.70 -0.69 -4.41
N GLN A 21 -5.46 -0.67 -3.32
CA GLN A 21 -6.54 0.30 -3.16
C GLN A 21 -6.02 1.73 -2.97
N LEU A 22 -4.87 1.93 -2.32
CA LEU A 22 -4.16 3.20 -2.30
C LEU A 22 -3.83 3.67 -3.72
N ALA A 23 -3.18 2.81 -4.52
CA ALA A 23 -2.83 3.13 -5.91
C ALA A 23 -4.08 3.51 -6.73
N ARG A 24 -5.11 2.65 -6.70
CA ARG A 24 -6.37 2.86 -7.44
C ARG A 24 -7.12 4.11 -6.99
N ALA A 25 -7.13 4.42 -5.69
CA ALA A 25 -7.78 5.61 -5.17
C ALA A 25 -7.09 6.88 -5.63
N LEU A 26 -5.75 6.94 -5.53
CA LEU A 26 -4.97 8.11 -5.94
C LEU A 26 -5.04 8.35 -7.45
N ARG A 27 -5.03 7.29 -8.28
CA ARG A 27 -5.24 7.42 -9.75
C ARG A 27 -6.56 8.09 -10.14
N LYS A 28 -7.58 8.02 -9.27
CA LYS A 28 -8.89 8.65 -9.48
C LYS A 28 -8.97 10.07 -8.91
N ARG A 29 -7.99 10.51 -8.11
CA ARG A 29 -8.00 11.77 -7.36
C ARG A 29 -6.90 12.71 -7.86
N LYS A 30 -7.12 13.30 -9.04
CA LYS A 30 -6.14 14.21 -9.68
C LYS A 30 -5.69 15.34 -8.75
N LEU A 31 -6.61 16.01 -8.05
CA LEU A 31 -6.26 17.10 -7.14
C LEU A 31 -5.36 16.63 -5.98
N THR A 32 -5.60 15.44 -5.44
CA THR A 32 -4.73 14.87 -4.40
C THR A 32 -3.33 14.62 -4.94
N LEU A 33 -3.18 14.16 -6.18
CA LEU A 33 -1.87 13.98 -6.81
C LEU A 33 -1.12 15.29 -7.05
N GLU A 34 -1.82 16.37 -7.40
CA GLU A 34 -1.22 17.70 -7.52
C GLU A 34 -0.67 18.20 -6.17
N ILE A 35 -1.42 18.00 -5.10
CA ILE A 35 -0.98 18.33 -3.73
C ILE A 35 0.24 17.50 -3.34
N LEU A 36 0.19 16.17 -3.54
CA LEU A 36 1.30 15.27 -3.23
C LEU A 36 2.56 15.61 -4.03
N ALA A 37 2.42 16.02 -5.29
CA ALA A 37 3.55 16.46 -6.09
C ALA A 37 4.13 17.79 -5.59
N TRP A 38 3.27 18.74 -5.22
CA TRP A 38 3.72 20.01 -4.65
C TRP A 38 4.49 19.82 -3.34
N GLU A 39 4.01 18.92 -2.47
CA GLU A 39 4.65 18.56 -1.20
C GLU A 39 6.11 18.08 -1.35
N THR A 40 6.45 17.46 -2.48
CA THR A 40 7.85 17.03 -2.75
C THR A 40 8.80 18.18 -3.09
N VAL A 41 8.25 19.36 -3.43
CA VAL A 41 9.01 20.55 -3.80
C VAL A 41 9.01 21.57 -2.66
N GLU A 42 7.84 21.82 -2.08
CA GLU A 42 7.65 22.80 -1.02
C GLU A 42 6.59 22.33 -0.01
N ARG A 43 6.95 22.39 1.27
CA ARG A 43 6.05 22.12 2.39
C ARG A 43 5.59 23.43 3.01
N ASN A 44 4.28 23.63 3.07
CA ASN A 44 3.61 24.74 3.77
C ASN A 44 2.65 24.22 4.86
N GLU A 45 2.08 25.14 5.64
CA GLU A 45 1.18 24.82 6.76
C GLU A 45 -0.02 23.95 6.34
N LEU A 46 -0.64 24.23 5.20
CA LEU A 46 -1.79 23.46 4.71
C LEU A 46 -1.38 22.04 4.30
N THR A 47 -0.26 21.89 3.60
CA THR A 47 0.26 20.57 3.23
C THR A 47 0.72 19.76 4.44
N ALA A 48 1.22 20.42 5.50
CA ALA A 48 1.59 19.75 6.74
C ALA A 48 0.37 19.17 7.46
N ILE A 49 -0.77 19.89 7.46
CA ILE A 49 -2.04 19.37 8.00
C ILE A 49 -2.50 18.14 7.20
N LEU A 50 -2.41 18.19 5.86
CA LEU A 50 -2.80 17.05 5.02
C LEU A 50 -1.88 15.84 5.19
N GLU A 51 -0.58 16.08 5.39
CA GLU A 51 0.41 15.06 5.72
C GLU A 51 0.08 14.37 7.05
N GLU A 52 -0.19 15.15 8.10
CA GLU A 52 -0.57 14.62 9.41
C GLU A 52 -1.85 13.77 9.32
N VAL A 53 -2.87 14.24 8.61
CA VAL A 53 -4.09 13.46 8.39
C VAL A 53 -3.78 12.14 7.67
N ARG A 54 -2.91 12.15 6.65
CA ARG A 54 -2.54 10.91 5.95
C ARG A 54 -1.73 9.96 6.82
N GLU A 55 -0.83 10.47 7.65
CA GLU A 55 -0.03 9.66 8.57
C GLU A 55 -0.90 8.99 9.63
N LEU A 56 -1.80 9.77 10.25
CA LEU A 56 -2.79 9.22 11.20
C LEU A 56 -3.65 8.12 10.56
N ARG A 57 -4.11 8.32 9.32
CA ARG A 57 -4.87 7.30 8.58
C ARG A 57 -4.05 6.04 8.30
N SER A 58 -2.76 6.18 8.00
CA SER A 58 -1.84 5.05 7.81
C SER A 58 -1.67 4.26 9.10
N ILE A 59 -1.52 4.95 10.24
CA ILE A 59 -1.41 4.32 11.57
C ILE A 59 -2.70 3.58 11.94
N GLU A 60 -3.87 4.24 11.83
CA GLU A 60 -5.19 3.65 12.08
C GLU A 60 -5.39 2.37 11.24
N LEU A 61 -4.93 2.39 9.98
CA LEU A 61 -5.04 1.24 9.10
C LEU A 61 -4.13 0.08 9.52
N LEU A 62 -2.90 0.37 9.94
CA LEU A 62 -1.99 -0.65 10.46
C LEU A 62 -2.52 -1.29 11.75
N GLU A 63 -3.07 -0.48 12.66
CA GLU A 63 -3.74 -0.96 13.88
C GLU A 63 -4.94 -1.83 13.54
N TYR A 64 -5.75 -1.43 12.57
CA TYR A 64 -6.88 -2.21 12.09
C TYR A 64 -6.42 -3.57 11.53
N LEU A 65 -5.42 -3.59 10.64
CA LEU A 65 -4.85 -4.84 10.10
C LEU A 65 -4.28 -5.74 11.21
N HIS A 66 -3.66 -5.15 12.23
CA HIS A 66 -3.17 -5.90 13.39
C HIS A 66 -4.33 -6.54 14.16
N SER A 67 -5.40 -5.77 14.40
CA SER A 67 -6.60 -6.26 15.10
C SER A 67 -7.27 -7.43 14.37
N LEU A 68 -7.35 -7.39 13.03
CA LEU A 68 -7.89 -8.48 12.20
C LEU A 68 -7.09 -9.78 12.31
N ASN A 69 -5.82 -9.68 12.71
CA ASN A 69 -4.91 -10.82 12.80
C ASN A 69 -4.56 -11.20 14.24
N GLN A 70 -5.14 -10.55 15.26
CA GLN A 70 -4.78 -10.77 16.66
C GLN A 70 -4.88 -12.24 17.08
N ALA A 71 -5.94 -12.94 16.66
CA ALA A 71 -6.11 -14.36 16.95
C ALA A 71 -5.02 -15.24 16.30
N ARG A 72 -4.62 -14.91 15.06
CA ARG A 72 -3.53 -15.60 14.34
C ARG A 72 -2.17 -15.33 14.98
N LEU A 73 -1.94 -14.08 15.40
CA LEU A 73 -0.69 -13.62 16.00
C LEU A 73 -0.50 -14.09 17.46
N SER A 74 -1.58 -14.45 18.15
CA SER A 74 -1.53 -14.93 19.54
C SER A 74 -1.45 -16.46 19.66
N ALA A 75 -1.53 -17.19 18.55
CA ALA A 75 -1.46 -18.66 18.57
C ALA A 75 -0.05 -19.14 18.99
N PRO A 76 0.09 -20.26 19.72
CA PRO A 76 1.40 -20.75 20.20
C PRO A 76 2.43 -20.99 19.09
N GLU A 77 1.98 -21.34 17.88
CA GLU A 77 2.83 -21.64 16.72
C GLU A 77 2.98 -20.44 15.75
N SER A 78 2.56 -19.24 16.16
CA SER A 78 2.48 -18.05 15.29
C SER A 78 3.82 -17.33 15.05
N GLY A 79 4.94 -17.83 15.58
CA GLY A 79 6.23 -17.13 15.52
C GLY A 79 6.64 -16.70 14.09
N GLN A 80 6.39 -17.54 13.09
CA GLN A 80 6.66 -17.20 11.69
C GLN A 80 5.73 -16.11 11.14
N ILE A 81 4.44 -16.16 11.51
CA ILE A 81 3.44 -15.15 11.12
C ILE A 81 3.74 -13.80 11.79
N GLN A 82 4.18 -13.80 13.05
CA GLN A 82 4.58 -12.57 13.75
C GLN A 82 5.78 -11.90 13.06
N ILE A 83 6.82 -12.68 12.71
CA ILE A 83 7.98 -12.18 11.96
C ILE A 83 7.55 -11.64 10.59
N ALA A 84 6.67 -12.36 9.88
CA ALA A 84 6.14 -11.90 8.60
C ALA A 84 5.36 -10.58 8.74
N PHE A 85 4.49 -10.47 9.75
CA PHE A 85 3.73 -9.25 10.01
C PHE A 85 4.65 -8.07 10.34
N GLN A 86 5.69 -8.28 11.15
CA GLN A 86 6.71 -7.27 11.45
C GLN A 86 7.47 -6.82 10.19
N LYS A 87 7.82 -7.75 9.29
CA LYS A 87 8.43 -7.40 8.01
C LYS A 87 7.46 -6.62 7.13
N ALA A 88 6.19 -7.02 7.11
CA ALA A 88 5.15 -6.37 6.31
C ALA A 88 4.88 -4.94 6.79
N THR A 89 4.88 -4.67 8.10
CA THR A 89 4.72 -3.30 8.63
C THR A 89 5.93 -2.41 8.30
N ALA A 90 7.13 -2.97 8.15
CA ALA A 90 8.31 -2.22 7.71
C ALA A 90 8.32 -1.98 6.18
N ILE A 91 7.89 -2.97 5.38
CA ILE A 91 7.92 -2.90 3.92
C ILE A 91 6.71 -2.15 3.34
N GLY A 92 5.56 -2.19 4.03
CA GLY A 92 4.32 -1.52 3.61
C GLY A 92 4.54 -0.03 3.29
N PRO A 93 5.14 0.77 4.19
CA PRO A 93 5.47 2.18 3.92
C PRO A 93 6.40 2.38 2.72
N ILE A 94 7.35 1.47 2.49
CA ILE A 94 8.26 1.54 1.33
C ILE A 94 7.49 1.33 0.03
N LEU A 95 6.60 0.32 -0.02
CA LEU A 95 5.74 0.08 -1.17
C LEU A 95 4.76 1.23 -1.40
N ALA A 96 4.18 1.78 -0.32
CA ALA A 96 3.32 2.96 -0.40
C ALA A 96 4.08 4.18 -0.94
N ALA A 97 5.32 4.41 -0.50
CA ALA A 97 6.17 5.48 -1.03
C ALA A 97 6.48 5.27 -2.52
N ALA A 98 6.80 4.03 -2.92
CA ALA A 98 7.01 3.69 -4.33
C ALA A 98 5.76 3.96 -5.18
N ILE A 99 4.57 3.57 -4.71
CA ILE A 99 3.29 3.85 -5.37
C ILE A 99 3.09 5.37 -5.53
N ASN A 100 3.24 6.14 -4.44
CA ASN A 100 3.08 7.59 -4.48
C ASN A 100 4.06 8.23 -5.47
N TYR A 101 5.32 7.82 -5.44
CA TYR A 101 6.35 8.32 -6.35
C TYR A 101 6.02 8.01 -7.81
N LEU A 102 5.62 6.78 -8.14
CA LEU A 102 5.23 6.40 -9.50
C LEU A 102 4.00 7.20 -9.98
N LEU A 103 3.03 7.47 -9.10
CA LEU A 103 1.87 8.29 -9.44
C LEU A 103 2.24 9.75 -9.70
N ILE A 104 3.08 10.33 -8.85
CA ILE A 104 3.57 11.71 -9.01
C ILE A 104 4.36 11.83 -10.31
N ARG A 105 5.31 10.92 -10.55
CA ARG A 105 6.12 10.89 -11.78
C ARG A 105 5.29 10.63 -13.02
N GLY A 106 4.23 9.82 -12.91
CA GLY A 106 3.30 9.51 -13.99
C GLY A 106 2.54 10.72 -14.52
N ARG A 107 2.59 11.88 -13.83
CA ARG A 107 2.06 13.16 -14.34
C ARG A 107 2.87 13.67 -15.54
N ASP A 108 4.18 13.46 -15.52
CA ASP A 108 5.12 14.07 -16.48
C ASP A 108 5.74 13.06 -17.43
N ILE A 109 5.88 11.79 -17.00
CA ILE A 109 6.53 10.75 -17.78
C ILE A 109 5.63 9.52 -17.95
N ARG A 110 5.73 8.89 -19.13
CA ARG A 110 5.01 7.66 -19.46
C ARG A 110 5.74 6.41 -19.00
N ILE A 111 7.06 6.36 -19.20
CA ILE A 111 7.87 5.16 -18.96
C ILE A 111 8.78 5.38 -17.77
N PHE A 112 8.73 4.47 -16.79
CA PHE A 112 9.65 4.43 -15.65
C PHE A 112 10.17 3.01 -15.47
N GLY A 113 11.49 2.82 -15.54
CA GLY A 113 12.10 1.48 -15.41
C GLY A 113 11.61 0.45 -16.44
N GLY A 114 11.16 0.90 -17.61
CA GLY A 114 10.56 0.04 -18.65
C GLY A 114 9.05 -0.17 -18.53
N LEU A 115 8.42 0.26 -17.42
CA LEU A 115 6.99 0.13 -17.19
C LEU A 115 6.22 1.35 -17.70
N ASP A 116 5.07 1.14 -18.34
CA ASP A 116 4.14 2.20 -18.71
C ASP A 116 3.24 2.60 -17.52
N ILE A 117 3.70 3.60 -16.77
CA ILE A 117 3.06 4.08 -15.54
C ILE A 117 1.88 5.04 -15.77
N GLN A 118 1.51 5.30 -17.02
CA GLN A 118 0.28 6.04 -17.36
C GLN A 118 -0.85 5.11 -17.83
N SER A 119 -0.52 3.89 -18.26
CA SER A 119 -1.49 2.94 -18.79
C SER A 119 -2.17 2.07 -17.73
N ASN A 120 -3.40 1.63 -18.01
CA ASN A 120 -4.07 0.60 -17.21
C ASN A 120 -3.38 -0.77 -17.27
N ALA A 121 -2.60 -1.05 -18.32
CA ALA A 121 -1.85 -2.29 -18.43
C ALA A 121 -0.65 -2.30 -17.48
N GLY A 122 0.18 -1.26 -17.51
CA GLY A 122 1.34 -1.16 -16.61
C GLY A 122 0.94 -1.08 -15.13
N TRP A 123 -0.18 -0.43 -14.79
CA TRP A 123 -0.68 -0.49 -13.41
C TRP A 123 -1.19 -1.86 -13.00
N ARG A 124 -1.76 -2.67 -13.90
CA ARG A 124 -2.10 -4.07 -13.58
C ARG A 124 -0.85 -4.90 -13.30
N GLU A 125 0.23 -4.66 -14.04
CA GLU A 125 1.53 -5.29 -13.79
C GLU A 125 2.12 -4.87 -12.43
N ILE A 126 2.03 -3.59 -12.06
CA ILE A 126 2.45 -3.10 -10.75
C ILE A 126 1.60 -3.74 -9.63
N GLU A 127 0.27 -3.78 -9.78
CA GLU A 127 -0.64 -4.40 -8.81
C GLU A 127 -0.32 -5.89 -8.60
N SER A 128 -0.09 -6.65 -9.68
CA SER A 128 0.30 -8.07 -9.59
C SER A 128 1.66 -8.27 -8.89
N ASN A 129 2.63 -7.40 -9.14
CA ASN A 129 3.92 -7.47 -8.43
C ASN A 129 3.80 -7.11 -6.94
N ILE A 130 2.88 -6.21 -6.56
CA ILE A 130 2.57 -5.92 -5.15
C ILE A 130 1.99 -7.16 -4.47
N GLU A 131 1.04 -7.85 -5.11
CA GLU A 131 0.49 -9.12 -4.63
C GLU A 131 1.58 -10.17 -4.42
N TYR A 132 2.43 -10.37 -5.44
CA TYR A 132 3.56 -11.29 -5.36
C TYR A 132 4.48 -11.00 -4.17
N ILE A 133 4.90 -9.73 -4.00
CA ILE A 133 5.77 -9.32 -2.90
C ILE A 133 5.10 -9.61 -1.56
N CYS A 134 3.82 -9.26 -1.41
CA CYS A 134 3.07 -9.51 -0.17
C CYS A 134 3.00 -11.01 0.13
N CYS A 135 2.63 -11.86 -0.84
CA CYS A 135 2.61 -13.31 -0.67
C CYS A 135 3.97 -13.84 -0.20
N LYS A 136 5.07 -13.39 -0.82
CA LYS A 136 6.43 -13.80 -0.42
C LYS A 136 6.81 -13.37 0.99
N LEU A 137 6.37 -12.20 1.46
CA LEU A 137 6.65 -11.74 2.82
C LEU A 137 6.00 -12.62 3.89
N PHE A 138 4.81 -13.12 3.61
CA PHE A 138 4.06 -14.00 4.51
C PHE A 138 4.35 -15.49 4.31
N GLY A 139 5.21 -15.85 3.35
CA GLY A 139 5.50 -17.25 3.02
C GLY A 139 4.29 -17.97 2.42
N GLU A 140 3.32 -17.23 1.91
CA GLU A 140 2.13 -17.76 1.24
C GLU A 140 2.50 -18.14 -0.20
N THR A 141 2.05 -19.31 -0.65
CA THR A 141 2.23 -19.75 -2.04
C THR A 141 1.05 -19.22 -2.85
N GLU A 142 1.29 -18.52 -3.96
CA GLU A 142 0.24 -17.88 -4.77
C GLU A 142 -0.89 -18.85 -5.13
N TYR A 143 -2.14 -18.41 -4.96
CA TYR A 143 -3.25 -18.89 -5.78
C TYR A 143 -3.27 -18.01 -7.04
N LEU A 144 -2.48 -18.37 -8.04
CA LEU A 144 -2.66 -17.89 -9.42
C LEU A 144 -3.91 -18.53 -10.02
#